data_AF-A0A9D9FEE3-F1
#
_entry.id   AF-A0A9D9FEE3-F1
#
_cell.length_a   1.000
_cell.length_b   1.000
_cell.length_c   1.000
_cell.angle_alpha   90.00
_cell.angle_beta   90.00
_cell.angle_gamma   90.00
#
_symmetry.space_group_name_H-M   'P 1'
#
loop_
_entity.id
_entity.type
_entity.pdbx_description
1 polymer ?
#
loop_
_entity_poly.entity_id
_entity_poly.type
_entity_poly.pdbx_seq_one_letter_code
_entity_poly.pdbx_strand_id
1 'polypeptide(L)'
;MSVLKNALKEVRSKIKDLSEVEVRTYTGEATAVIAAIGGEDAAFDNVLTRLDADDSEVHLAYLSRLDLDGDAVFFRATGAPADLADAHRAAVESGIQSRAAIINLFKDLLNWGSDD
;
A
#
# COMPACT_ATOMS: atom_id res chain seq x y z
N MET A 1 31.96 -3.65 10.88
CA MET A 1 30.95 -4.15 11.84
C MET A 1 29.74 -3.21 12.04
N SER A 2 29.88 -1.87 11.96
CA SER A 2 28.72 -0.95 12.12
C SER A 2 27.78 -0.90 10.90
N VAL A 3 28.30 -1.00 9.67
CA VAL A 3 27.50 -0.93 8.43
C VAL A 3 26.50 -2.08 8.33
N LEU A 4 26.92 -3.31 8.65
CA LEU A 4 26.04 -4.48 8.66
C LEU A 4 24.94 -4.36 9.73
N LYS A 5 25.29 -3.86 10.92
CA LYS A 5 24.32 -3.64 12.00
C LYS A 5 23.29 -2.55 11.66
N ASN A 6 23.70 -1.50 10.93
CA ASN A 6 22.81 -0.46 10.46
C ASN A 6 21.89 -0.96 9.33
N ALA A 7 22.44 -1.69 8.36
CA ALA A 7 21.65 -2.33 7.31
C ALA A 7 20.61 -3.30 7.90
N LEU A 8 20.96 -4.09 8.92
CA LEU A 8 20.03 -4.97 9.61
C LEU A 8 18.92 -4.22 10.37
N LYS A 9 19.25 -3.07 10.98
CA LYS A 9 18.24 -2.22 11.62
C LYS A 9 17.27 -1.61 10.61
N GLU A 10 17.77 -1.16 9.46
CA GLU A 10 16.93 -0.65 8.38
C GLU A 10 16.04 -1.73 7.79
N VAL A 11 16.58 -2.93 7.54
CA VAL A 11 15.79 -4.09 7.11
C VAL A 11 14.71 -4.41 8.14
N ARG A 12 15.03 -4.45 9.44
CA ARG A 12 14.03 -4.69 10.50
C ARG A 12 12.96 -3.60 10.57
N SER A 13 13.34 -2.32 10.42
CA SER A 13 12.39 -1.20 10.38
C SER A 13 11.46 -1.30 9.17
N LYS A 14 12.01 -1.62 7.99
CA LYS A 14 11.22 -1.79 6.77
C LYS A 14 10.35 -3.04 6.81
N ILE A 15 10.78 -4.11 7.50
CA ILE A 15 9.93 -5.29 7.74
C ILE A 15 8.73 -4.94 8.61
N LYS A 16 8.89 -4.01 9.57
CA LYS A 16 7.74 -3.47 10.31
C LYS A 16 6.78 -2.75 9.37
N ASP A 17 7.27 -2.01 8.38
CA ASP A 17 6.41 -1.35 7.38
C ASP A 17 5.75 -2.35 6.40
N LEU A 18 6.24 -3.59 6.32
CA LEU A 18 5.58 -4.68 5.59
C LEU A 18 4.42 -5.31 6.36
N SER A 19 4.16 -4.90 7.62
CA SER A 19 3.07 -5.44 8.41
C SER A 19 1.69 -4.99 7.94
N GLU A 20 1.61 -4.02 7.04
CA GLU A 20 0.35 -3.47 6.56
C GLU A 20 0.25 -3.52 5.03
N VAL A 21 -0.89 -4.01 4.54
CA VAL A 21 -1.33 -3.89 3.15
C VAL A 21 -2.48 -2.92 3.11
N GLU A 22 -2.29 -1.77 2.49
CA GLU A 22 -3.37 -0.85 2.17
C GLU A 22 -3.51 -0.74 0.65
N VAL A 23 -4.73 -0.97 0.16
CA VAL A 23 -5.11 -0.78 -1.24
C VAL A 23 -6.32 0.13 -1.27
N ARG A 24 -6.22 1.21 -2.03
CA ARG A 24 -7.32 2.12 -2.37
C ARG A 24 -7.56 2.05 -3.86
N THR A 25 -8.81 1.82 -4.26
CA THR A 25 -9.21 1.89 -5.67
C THR A 25 -10.22 3.00 -5.82
N TYR A 26 -9.92 3.90 -6.72
CA TYR A 26 -10.71 5.07 -7.03
C TYR A 26 -11.44 4.89 -8.38
N THR A 27 -12.56 5.58 -8.56
CA THR A 27 -13.35 5.63 -9.80
C THR A 27 -13.70 7.07 -10.13
N GLY A 28 -13.87 7.39 -11.41
CA GLY A 28 -14.23 8.73 -11.88
C GLY A 28 -13.21 9.34 -12.84
N GLU A 29 -13.36 10.63 -13.14
CA GLU A 29 -12.50 11.34 -14.09
C GLU A 29 -11.32 12.03 -13.39
N ALA A 30 -10.11 11.52 -13.63
CA ALA A 30 -8.88 12.09 -13.05
C ALA A 30 -8.27 13.22 -13.89
N THR A 31 -9.03 13.84 -14.80
CA THR A 31 -8.52 14.74 -15.85
C THR A 31 -7.81 15.97 -15.25
N ALA A 32 -8.37 16.55 -14.18
CA ALA A 32 -7.75 17.66 -13.43
C ALA A 32 -6.51 17.23 -12.64
N VAL A 33 -6.49 15.98 -12.17
CA VAL A 33 -5.40 15.44 -11.35
C VAL A 33 -4.21 15.07 -12.22
N ILE A 34 -4.42 14.40 -13.36
CA ILE A 34 -3.37 14.03 -14.33
C ILE A 34 -2.70 15.29 -14.91
N ALA A 35 -3.47 16.35 -15.18
CA ALA A 35 -2.92 17.64 -15.61
C ALA A 35 -1.95 18.25 -14.57
N ALA A 36 -2.15 17.97 -13.27
CA ALA A 36 -1.27 18.42 -12.19
C ALA A 36 0.00 17.56 -12.03
N ILE A 37 -0.01 16.31 -12.50
CA ILE A 37 1.16 15.39 -12.49
C ILE A 37 2.17 15.77 -13.58
N GLY A 38 1.73 16.47 -14.63
CA GLY A 38 2.62 16.91 -15.70
C GLY A 38 3.60 18.04 -15.33
N GLY A 39 3.48 18.63 -14.14
CA GLY A 39 4.34 19.72 -13.64
C GLY A 39 5.41 19.25 -12.66
N GLU A 40 6.41 20.11 -12.37
CA GLU A 40 7.58 19.82 -11.51
C GLU A 40 7.25 19.34 -10.06
N ASP A 41 5.99 19.44 -9.61
CA ASP A 41 5.49 18.99 -8.30
C ASP A 41 4.70 17.65 -8.35
N ALA A 42 5.04 16.77 -9.30
CA ALA A 42 4.43 15.46 -9.56
C ALA A 42 4.62 14.39 -8.45
N ALA A 43 4.77 14.79 -7.19
CA ALA A 43 4.79 13.85 -6.09
C ALA A 43 3.42 13.16 -5.99
N PHE A 44 3.42 11.83 -6.08
CA PHE A 44 2.22 10.99 -6.04
C PHE A 44 1.34 11.24 -4.79
N ASP A 45 1.93 11.67 -3.68
CA ASP A 45 1.20 12.02 -2.46
C ASP A 45 0.32 13.27 -2.64
N ASN A 46 0.78 14.25 -3.43
CA ASN A 46 0.00 15.44 -3.77
C ASN A 46 -1.19 15.10 -4.67
N VAL A 47 -1.05 14.04 -5.46
CA VAL A 47 -2.11 13.50 -6.33
C VAL A 47 -3.20 12.87 -5.49
N LEU A 48 -2.84 11.96 -4.57
CA LEU A 48 -3.81 11.32 -3.68
C LEU A 48 -4.57 12.32 -2.81
N THR A 49 -3.87 13.33 -2.26
CA THR A 49 -4.51 14.39 -1.47
C THR A 49 -5.55 15.18 -2.26
N ARG A 50 -5.32 15.37 -3.57
CA ARG A 50 -6.25 16.06 -4.47
C ARG A 50 -7.44 15.18 -4.89
N LEU A 51 -7.23 13.87 -4.98
CA LEU A 51 -8.30 12.89 -5.24
C LEU A 51 -9.24 12.72 -4.03
N ASP A 52 -8.71 12.87 -2.82
CA ASP A 52 -9.48 12.79 -1.56
C ASP A 52 -10.23 14.10 -1.22
N ALA A 53 -10.18 15.14 -2.08
CA ALA A 53 -10.92 16.38 -1.85
C ALA A 53 -12.42 16.23 -2.19
N ASP A 54 -13.30 16.79 -1.35
CA ASP A 54 -14.77 16.65 -1.44
C ASP A 54 -15.40 17.10 -2.77
N ASP A 55 -14.69 17.91 -3.56
CA ASP A 55 -15.17 18.46 -4.84
C ASP A 55 -14.53 17.77 -6.07
N SER A 56 -13.84 16.64 -5.86
CA SER A 56 -13.20 15.90 -6.94
C SER A 56 -14.20 14.96 -7.62
N GLU A 57 -14.11 14.86 -8.95
CA GLU A 57 -14.86 13.86 -9.75
C GLU A 57 -14.33 12.43 -9.56
N VAL A 58 -13.36 12.24 -8.68
CA VAL A 58 -12.79 10.95 -8.32
C VAL A 58 -13.25 10.55 -6.93
N HIS A 59 -13.76 9.33 -6.81
CA HIS A 59 -14.34 8.81 -5.59
C HIS A 59 -13.70 7.48 -5.21
N LEU A 60 -13.53 7.24 -3.91
CA LEU A 60 -13.09 5.96 -3.39
C LEU A 60 -14.15 4.89 -3.66
N ALA A 61 -13.83 3.89 -4.47
CA ALA A 61 -14.72 2.78 -4.79
C ALA A 61 -14.51 1.59 -3.83
N TYR A 62 -13.25 1.28 -3.52
CA TYR A 62 -12.86 0.17 -2.65
C TYR A 62 -11.66 0.55 -1.78
N LEU A 63 -11.67 0.10 -0.53
CA LEU A 63 -10.52 0.16 0.38
C LEU A 63 -10.37 -1.21 1.06
N SER A 64 -9.15 -1.72 1.07
CA SER A 64 -8.75 -2.86 1.89
C SER A 64 -7.51 -2.47 2.66
N ARG A 65 -7.59 -2.53 3.99
CA ARG A 65 -6.44 -2.45 4.89
C ARG A 65 -6.35 -3.75 5.66
N LEU A 66 -5.22 -4.43 5.58
CA LEU A 66 -4.96 -5.65 6.32
C LEU A 66 -3.66 -5.49 7.09
N ASP A 67 -3.74 -5.74 8.39
CA ASP A 67 -2.62 -5.78 9.30
C ASP A 67 -2.14 -7.23 9.48
N LEU A 68 -0.86 -7.40 9.81
CA LEU A 68 -0.20 -8.71 9.91
C LEU A 68 -0.75 -9.56 11.06
N ASP A 69 -1.33 -8.95 12.09
CA ASP A 69 -2.00 -9.64 13.20
C ASP A 69 -3.40 -10.15 12.85
N GLY A 70 -3.88 -9.85 11.64
CA GLY A 70 -5.15 -10.32 11.10
C GLY A 70 -6.28 -9.31 11.22
N ASP A 71 -6.04 -8.13 11.80
CA ASP A 71 -7.00 -7.05 11.78
C ASP A 71 -7.19 -6.54 10.34
N ALA A 72 -8.44 -6.27 9.98
CA ALA A 72 -8.75 -5.85 8.62
C ALA A 72 -9.92 -4.88 8.57
N VAL A 73 -9.78 -3.88 7.71
CA VAL A 73 -10.82 -2.91 7.36
C VAL A 73 -11.10 -3.03 5.87
N PHE A 74 -12.36 -3.28 5.54
CA PHE A 74 -12.84 -3.33 4.17
C PHE A 74 -13.96 -2.32 3.98
N PHE A 75 -13.87 -1.57 2.89
CA PHE A 75 -14.91 -0.64 2.48
C PHE A 75 -15.19 -0.80 0.99
N ARG A 76 -16.47 -0.69 0.65
CA ARG A 76 -16.97 -0.65 -0.71
C ARG A 76 -18.02 0.44 -0.81
N ALA A 77 -17.85 1.35 -1.77
CA ALA A 77 -18.85 2.35 -2.06
C ALA A 77 -20.11 1.74 -2.68
N THR A 78 -21.26 2.30 -2.34
CA THR A 78 -22.53 1.93 -2.99
C THR A 78 -22.45 2.20 -4.48
N GLY A 79 -22.82 1.21 -5.30
CA GLY A 79 -22.76 1.33 -6.77
C GLY A 79 -21.36 1.15 -7.37
N ALA A 80 -20.35 0.78 -6.57
CA ALA A 80 -19.01 0.55 -7.08
C ALA A 80 -19.01 -0.55 -8.19
N PRO A 81 -18.39 -0.26 -9.35
CA PRO A 81 -18.32 -1.18 -10.50
C PRO A 81 -17.70 -2.54 -10.16
N ALA A 82 -18.28 -3.62 -10.70
CA ALA A 82 -17.85 -4.98 -10.40
C ALA A 82 -16.48 -5.34 -11.01
N ASP A 83 -16.16 -4.78 -12.17
CA ASP A 83 -14.85 -4.88 -12.82
C ASP A 83 -13.73 -4.27 -11.98
N LEU A 84 -14.00 -3.15 -11.28
CA LEU A 84 -13.06 -2.57 -10.32
C LEU A 84 -12.85 -3.45 -9.09
N ALA A 85 -13.82 -4.29 -8.72
CA ALA A 85 -13.66 -5.23 -7.61
C ALA A 85 -12.59 -6.28 -7.90
N ASP A 86 -12.53 -6.78 -9.14
CA ASP A 86 -11.52 -7.76 -9.54
C ASP A 86 -10.12 -7.15 -9.59
N ALA A 87 -10.00 -5.94 -10.13
CA ALA A 87 -8.74 -5.20 -10.13
C ALA A 87 -8.26 -4.91 -8.69
N HIS A 88 -9.16 -4.49 -7.81
CA HIS A 88 -8.85 -4.25 -6.40
C HIS A 88 -8.38 -5.52 -5.70
N ARG A 89 -9.10 -6.63 -5.88
CA ARG A 89 -8.74 -7.93 -5.30
C ARG A 89 -7.38 -8.41 -5.77
N ALA A 90 -7.09 -8.30 -7.07
CA ALA A 90 -5.79 -8.65 -7.62
C ALA A 90 -4.66 -7.80 -7.03
N ALA A 91 -4.90 -6.50 -6.80
CA ALA A 91 -3.94 -5.61 -6.16
C ALA A 91 -3.69 -5.99 -4.68
N VAL A 92 -4.74 -6.29 -3.93
CA VAL A 92 -4.62 -6.77 -2.53
C VAL A 92 -3.82 -8.08 -2.49
N GLU A 93 -4.16 -9.04 -3.34
CA GLU A 93 -3.48 -10.34 -3.39
C GLU A 93 -2.00 -10.19 -3.77
N SER A 94 -1.69 -9.38 -4.79
CA SER A 94 -0.31 -9.07 -5.19
C SER A 94 0.47 -8.37 -4.06
N GLY A 95 -0.19 -7.47 -3.33
CA GLY A 95 0.38 -6.76 -2.18
C GLY A 95 0.75 -7.70 -1.02
N ILE A 96 -0.12 -8.67 -0.73
CA ILE A 96 0.11 -9.73 0.26
C ILE A 96 1.25 -10.65 -0.20
N GLN A 97 1.21 -11.14 -1.44
CA GLN A 97 2.23 -12.06 -1.97
C GLN A 97 3.63 -11.41 -1.99
N SER A 98 3.73 -10.15 -2.40
CA SER A 98 4.99 -9.41 -2.42
C SER A 98 5.59 -9.27 -1.03
N ARG A 99 4.77 -8.94 -0.03
CA ARG A 99 5.20 -8.84 1.37
C ARG A 99 5.59 -10.20 1.94
N ALA A 100 4.80 -11.24 1.68
CA ALA A 100 5.12 -12.60 2.10
C ALA A 100 6.46 -13.07 1.50
N ALA A 101 6.74 -12.76 0.24
CA ALA A 101 8.01 -13.07 -0.41
C ALA A 101 9.19 -12.35 0.27
N ILE A 102 9.03 -11.07 0.61
CA ILE A 102 10.07 -10.30 1.32
C ILE A 102 10.28 -10.86 2.73
N ILE A 103 9.22 -11.10 3.50
CA ILE A 103 9.30 -11.69 4.84
C ILE A 103 10.01 -13.05 4.78
N ASN A 104 9.67 -13.89 3.80
CA ASN A 104 10.31 -15.18 3.61
C ASN A 104 11.80 -15.05 3.26
N LEU A 105 12.19 -14.10 2.41
CA LEU A 105 13.60 -13.84 2.06
C LEU A 105 14.43 -13.45 3.29
N PHE A 106 13.86 -12.70 4.22
CA PHE A 106 14.55 -12.22 5.42
C PHE A 106 14.27 -13.04 6.68
N LYS A 107 13.51 -14.14 6.58
CA LYS A 107 13.10 -14.96 7.73
C LYS A 107 14.29 -15.48 8.54
N ASP A 108 15.34 -15.93 7.86
CA ASP A 108 16.54 -16.47 8.52
C ASP A 108 17.35 -15.38 9.24
N LEU A 109 17.32 -14.15 8.73
CA LEU A 109 17.94 -12.98 9.36
C LEU A 109 17.17 -12.50 10.60
N LEU A 110 15.84 -12.72 10.63
CA LEU A 110 15.01 -12.42 11.80
C LEU A 110 15.24 -13.41 12.95
N ASN A 111 15.55 -14.68 12.65
CA ASN A 111 15.81 -15.71 13.65
C ASN A 111 17.24 -15.67 14.22
N TRP A 112 18.16 -14.91 13.62
CA TRP A 112 19.56 -14.84 14.03
C TRP A 112 19.82 -14.08 15.36
N GLY A 113 18.78 -13.61 16.04
CA GLY A 113 18.88 -12.90 17.32
C GLY A 113 18.01 -13.48 18.45
N SER A 114 17.45 -14.69 18.27
CA SER A 114 16.61 -15.36 19.28
C SER A 114 17.32 -16.47 20.06
N ASP A 115 18.61 -16.70 19.81
CA ASP A 115 19.42 -17.75 20.45
C ASP A 115 20.42 -17.23 21.52
N ASP A 116 20.26 -16.00 22.02
CA ASP A 116 20.96 -15.48 23.22
C ASP A 116 19.97 -15.19 24.36
#